data_AF-A0A800E8H3-F1
#
_entry.id   AF-A0A800E8H3-F1
#
_cell.length_a   1.000
_cell.length_b   1.000
_cell.length_c   1.000
_cell.angle_alpha   90.00
_cell.angle_beta   90.00
_cell.angle_gamma   90.00
#
_symmetry.space_group_name_H-M   'P 1'
#
loop_
_entity.id
_entity.type
_entity.pdbx_description
1 polymer ?
#
loop_
_entity_poly.entity_id
_entity_poly.type
_entity_poly.pdbx_seq_one_letter_code
_entity_poly.pdbx_strand_id
1 'polypeptide(L)'
;MKLFYSRLKIFGLTNRQIFILLLLPLLATISEIFGLGIFLPIFQFIRLEGDLNALKVDSEIWHYLINWFSFFEIKPSLLALLLVLFSMFLVRQVLTYIRIIYTSATTQRLIQLQRNKLFGKYLNANTSYHDKTPVGNLV
;
A
#
# COMPACT_ATOMS: atom_id res chain seq x y z
N MET A 1 -4.55 -0.19 22.29
CA MET A 1 -5.03 0.49 21.06
C MET A 1 -5.55 1.91 21.30
N LYS A 2 -6.44 2.17 22.29
CA LYS A 2 -6.97 3.52 22.59
C LYS A 2 -5.89 4.60 22.87
N LEU A 3 -4.83 4.24 23.61
CA LEU A 3 -3.68 5.12 23.89
C LEU A 3 -2.89 5.53 22.64
N PHE A 4 -2.76 4.65 21.65
CA PHE A 4 -2.06 4.94 20.40
C PHE A 4 -2.86 5.93 19.55
N TYR A 5 -4.17 5.70 19.44
CA TYR A 5 -5.08 6.58 18.70
C TYR A 5 -5.17 7.98 19.31
N SER A 6 -5.16 8.09 20.65
CA SER A 6 -5.18 9.40 21.30
C SER A 6 -3.89 10.18 21.06
N ARG A 7 -2.72 9.51 21.09
CA ARG A 7 -1.43 10.16 20.77
C ARG A 7 -1.38 10.66 19.33
N LEU A 8 -1.83 9.88 18.35
CA LEU A 8 -1.86 10.31 16.94
C LEU A 8 -2.71 11.57 16.73
N LYS A 9 -3.85 11.67 17.41
CA LYS A 9 -4.69 12.89 17.37
C LYS A 9 -3.98 14.11 17.95
N ILE A 10 -3.22 13.96 19.03
CA ILE A 10 -2.43 15.04 19.64
C ILE A 10 -1.39 15.58 18.63
N PHE A 11 -0.80 14.69 17.82
CA PHE A 11 0.14 15.06 16.77
C PHE A 11 -0.50 15.71 15.53
N GLY A 12 -1.84 15.77 15.44
CA GLY A 12 -2.56 16.44 14.36
C GLY A 12 -3.02 15.52 13.24
N LEU A 13 -2.99 14.20 13.43
CA LEU A 13 -3.58 13.23 12.51
C LEU A 13 -5.09 13.10 12.73
N THR A 14 -5.83 13.11 11.64
CA THR A 14 -7.26 12.80 11.62
C THR A 14 -7.50 11.29 11.51
N ASN A 15 -8.65 10.81 12.01
CA ASN A 15 -9.03 9.39 11.92
C ASN A 15 -9.01 8.87 10.47
N ARG A 16 -9.41 9.71 9.50
CA ARG A 16 -9.39 9.38 8.08
C ARG A 16 -7.97 9.15 7.56
N GLN A 17 -7.02 10.00 7.94
CA GLN A 17 -5.61 9.83 7.56
C GLN A 17 -5.02 8.55 8.14
N ILE A 18 -5.30 8.26 9.41
CA ILE A 18 -4.84 7.03 10.07
C ILE A 18 -5.38 5.80 9.34
N PHE A 19 -6.68 5.81 9.02
CA PHE A 19 -7.30 4.72 8.28
C PHE A 19 -6.68 4.51 6.90
N ILE A 20 -6.49 5.60 6.12
CA ILE A 20 -5.89 5.52 4.78
C ILE A 20 -4.43 5.04 4.83
N LEU A 21 -3.64 5.53 5.80
CA LEU A 21 -2.24 5.12 5.98
C LEU A 21 -2.08 3.64 6.35
N LEU A 22 -3.10 3.04 6.97
CA LEU A 22 -3.13 1.60 7.27
C LEU A 22 -3.67 0.78 6.11
N LEU A 23 -4.72 1.26 5.45
CA LEU A 23 -5.41 0.51 4.40
C LEU A 23 -4.57 0.41 3.10
N LEU A 24 -3.94 1.50 2.67
CA LEU A 24 -3.14 1.53 1.44
C LEU A 24 -2.01 0.50 1.39
N PRO A 25 -1.14 0.37 2.42
CA PRO A 25 -0.10 -0.66 2.40
C PRO A 25 -0.69 -2.06 2.42
N LEU A 26 -1.78 -2.32 3.14
CA LEU A 26 -2.42 -3.64 3.13
C LEU A 26 -2.91 -4.00 1.73
N LEU A 27 -3.59 -3.09 1.04
CA LEU A 27 -4.04 -3.30 -0.34
C LEU A 27 -2.86 -3.53 -1.29
N ALA A 28 -1.78 -2.76 -1.15
CA ALA A 28 -0.58 -2.93 -1.95
C ALA A 28 0.04 -4.33 -1.73
N THR A 29 0.21 -4.78 -0.48
CA THR A 29 0.74 -6.11 -0.17
C THR A 29 -0.17 -7.23 -0.67
N ILE A 30 -1.49 -7.09 -0.52
CA ILE A 30 -2.45 -8.09 -1.04
C ILE A 30 -2.31 -8.19 -2.56
N SER A 31 -2.27 -7.05 -3.28
CA SER A 31 -2.09 -7.05 -4.74
C SER A 31 -0.76 -7.68 -5.17
N GLU A 32 0.28 -7.54 -4.36
CA GLU A 32 1.57 -8.17 -4.59
C GLU A 32 1.53 -9.68 -4.42
N ILE A 33 0.88 -10.18 -3.36
CA ILE A 33 0.70 -11.62 -3.13
C ILE A 33 -0.05 -12.24 -4.31
N PHE A 34 -1.10 -11.60 -4.82
CA PHE A 34 -1.80 -12.09 -6.02
C PHE A 34 -0.90 -12.06 -7.27
N GLY A 35 -0.15 -10.98 -7.48
CA GLY A 35 0.79 -10.86 -8.59
C GLY A 35 1.91 -11.91 -8.55
N LEU A 36 2.36 -12.32 -7.37
CA LEU A 36 3.32 -13.42 -7.20
C LEU A 36 2.65 -14.80 -7.32
N GLY A 37 1.42 -14.93 -6.83
CA GLY A 37 0.67 -16.19 -6.86
C GLY A 37 0.31 -16.66 -8.27
N ILE A 38 0.08 -15.73 -9.21
CA ILE A 38 -0.29 -16.08 -10.59
C ILE A 38 0.88 -16.68 -11.40
N PHE A 39 2.12 -16.61 -10.91
CA PHE A 39 3.23 -17.31 -11.57
C PHE A 39 3.09 -18.83 -11.52
N LEU A 40 2.49 -19.39 -10.46
CA LEU A 40 2.26 -20.83 -10.35
C LEU A 40 1.42 -21.38 -11.52
N PRO A 41 0.21 -20.86 -11.81
CA PRO A 41 -0.56 -21.32 -12.95
C PRO A 41 0.13 -21.02 -14.28
N ILE A 42 0.89 -19.92 -14.42
CA ILE A 42 1.68 -19.69 -15.64
C ILE A 42 2.70 -20.81 -15.87
N PHE A 43 3.45 -21.20 -14.84
CA PHE A 43 4.41 -22.29 -14.96
C PHE A 43 3.74 -23.64 -15.23
N GLN A 44 2.61 -23.93 -14.58
CA GLN A 44 1.84 -25.14 -14.86
C GLN A 44 1.33 -25.17 -16.30
N PHE A 45 0.82 -24.05 -16.80
CA PHE A 45 0.33 -23.93 -18.18
C PHE A 45 1.44 -24.21 -19.20
N ILE A 46 2.65 -23.70 -18.96
CA ILE A 46 3.81 -23.96 -19.82
C ILE A 46 4.23 -25.43 -19.74
N ARG A 47 4.29 -26.00 -18.52
CA ARG A 47 4.73 -27.38 -18.28
C ARG A 47 3.81 -28.42 -18.92
N LEU A 48 2.50 -28.18 -18.90
CA LEU A 48 1.49 -29.09 -19.44
C LEU A 48 1.04 -28.67 -20.86
N GLU A 49 1.81 -27.81 -21.53
CA GLU A 49 1.58 -27.37 -22.91
C GLU A 49 0.16 -26.83 -23.17
N GLY A 50 -0.50 -26.32 -22.14
CA GLY A 50 -1.88 -25.81 -22.20
C GLY A 50 -2.99 -26.87 -22.17
N ASP A 51 -2.72 -28.12 -21.79
CA ASP A 51 -3.76 -29.12 -21.57
C ASP A 51 -4.64 -28.80 -20.34
N LEU A 52 -5.78 -28.15 -20.60
CA LEU A 52 -6.73 -27.72 -19.57
C LEU A 52 -7.34 -28.88 -18.77
N ASN A 53 -7.40 -30.08 -19.32
CA ASN A 53 -7.95 -31.24 -18.61
C ASN A 53 -6.91 -31.77 -17.61
N ALA A 54 -5.65 -31.87 -18.01
CA ALA A 54 -4.55 -32.20 -17.12
C ALA A 54 -4.37 -31.14 -16.01
N LEU A 55 -4.49 -29.86 -16.36
CA LEU A 55 -4.34 -28.73 -15.41
C LEU A 55 -5.41 -28.71 -14.31
N LYS A 56 -6.67 -29.06 -14.63
CA LYS A 56 -7.75 -29.17 -13.63
C LYS A 56 -7.49 -30.29 -12.63
N VAL A 57 -6.93 -31.41 -13.08
CA VAL A 57 -6.61 -32.56 -12.22
C VAL A 57 -5.41 -32.26 -11.32
N ASP A 58 -4.42 -31.51 -11.82
CA ASP A 58 -3.21 -31.17 -11.08
C ASP A 58 -3.44 -30.07 -10.02
N SER A 59 -4.40 -29.15 -10.22
CA SER A 59 -4.66 -28.10 -9.24
C SER A 59 -6.07 -27.51 -9.29
N GLU A 60 -6.68 -27.38 -8.10
CA GLU A 60 -7.96 -26.72 -7.87
C GLU A 60 -7.99 -25.25 -8.34
N ILE A 61 -6.83 -24.59 -8.42
CA ILE A 61 -6.76 -23.18 -8.84
C ILE A 61 -7.21 -22.99 -10.29
N TRP A 62 -7.06 -24.02 -11.13
CA TRP A 62 -7.49 -24.01 -12.52
C TRP A 62 -9.01 -24.04 -12.67
N HIS A 63 -9.74 -24.62 -11.72
CA HIS A 63 -11.21 -24.52 -11.72
C HIS A 63 -11.66 -23.06 -11.62
N TYR A 64 -11.06 -22.29 -10.71
CA TYR A 64 -11.36 -20.87 -10.55
C TYR A 64 -10.90 -20.03 -11.75
N LEU A 65 -9.68 -20.28 -12.26
CA LEU A 65 -9.17 -19.55 -13.42
C LEU A 65 -10.01 -19.77 -14.67
N ILE A 66 -10.40 -21.02 -14.95
CA ILE A 66 -11.20 -21.35 -16.14
C ILE A 66 -12.59 -20.73 -16.05
N ASN A 67 -13.22 -20.75 -14.86
CA ASN A 67 -14.49 -20.07 -14.63
C ASN A 67 -14.38 -18.54 -14.79
N TRP A 68 -13.26 -17.95 -14.36
CA TRP A 68 -13.00 -16.53 -14.55
C TRP A 68 -12.84 -16.18 -16.04
N PHE A 69 -12.03 -16.97 -16.76
CA PHE A 69 -11.84 -16.77 -18.21
C PHE A 69 -13.13 -17.03 -19.01
N SER A 70 -13.94 -18.01 -18.62
CA SER A 70 -15.22 -18.29 -19.28
C SER A 70 -16.24 -17.18 -19.08
N PHE A 71 -16.22 -16.47 -17.93
CA PHE A 71 -17.04 -15.28 -17.71
C PHE A 71 -16.76 -14.17 -18.73
N PHE A 72 -15.50 -14.04 -19.18
CA PHE A 72 -15.11 -13.10 -20.23
C PHE A 72 -15.17 -13.72 -21.64
N GLU A 73 -15.64 -14.96 -21.78
CA GLU A 73 -15.66 -15.73 -23.03
C GLU A 73 -14.27 -15.88 -23.70
N ILE A 74 -13.20 -15.76 -22.91
CA ILE A 74 -11.81 -15.87 -23.38
C ILE A 74 -11.31 -17.29 -23.10
N LYS A 75 -10.64 -17.92 -24.07
CA LYS A 75 -9.95 -19.19 -23.81
C LYS A 75 -8.66 -18.93 -23.01
N PRO A 76 -8.38 -19.69 -21.94
CA PRO A 76 -7.11 -19.59 -21.24
C PRO A 76 -5.97 -19.85 -22.22
N SER A 77 -5.05 -18.89 -22.29
CA SER A 77 -3.85 -18.95 -23.12
C SER A 77 -2.70 -18.31 -22.36
N LEU A 78 -1.47 -18.64 -22.75
CA LEU A 78 -0.28 -18.04 -22.14
C LEU A 78 -0.33 -16.51 -22.24
N LEU A 79 -0.71 -15.97 -23.40
CA LEU A 79 -0.87 -14.53 -23.60
C LEU A 79 -1.89 -13.93 -22.61
N ALA A 80 -3.07 -14.55 -22.47
CA ALA A 80 -4.10 -14.07 -21.57
C ALA A 80 -3.62 -14.06 -20.10
N LEU A 81 -2.91 -15.11 -19.66
CA LEU A 81 -2.34 -15.17 -18.31
C LEU A 81 -1.28 -14.10 -18.08
N LEU A 82 -0.40 -13.85 -19.05
CA LEU A 82 0.62 -12.80 -18.98
C LEU A 82 -0.01 -11.40 -18.93
N LEU A 83 -1.08 -11.17 -19.68
CA LEU A 83 -1.82 -9.90 -19.62
C LEU A 83 -2.47 -9.68 -18.26
N VAL A 84 -3.02 -10.73 -17.64
CA VAL A 84 -3.56 -10.65 -16.26
C VAL A 84 -2.43 -10.34 -15.27
N LEU A 85 -1.30 -11.05 -15.35
CA LEU A 85 -0.12 -10.79 -14.51
C LEU A 85 0.36 -9.34 -14.64
N PHE A 86 0.52 -8.86 -15.87
CA PHE A 86 0.93 -7.49 -16.14
C PHE A 86 -0.06 -6.47 -15.57
N SER A 87 -1.36 -6.72 -15.74
CA SER A 87 -2.41 -5.87 -15.19
C SER A 87 -2.38 -5.83 -13.66
N MET A 88 -2.15 -6.96 -12.99
CA MET A 88 -1.98 -7.01 -11.53
C MET A 88 -0.75 -6.21 -11.08
N PHE A 89 0.37 -6.29 -11.81
CA PHE A 89 1.54 -5.47 -11.52
C PHE A 89 1.29 -3.97 -11.69
N LEU A 90 0.53 -3.56 -12.70
CA LEU A 90 0.12 -2.17 -12.86
C LEU A 90 -0.73 -1.69 -11.69
N VAL A 91 -1.71 -2.49 -11.26
CA VAL A 91 -2.54 -2.17 -10.09
C VAL A 91 -1.66 -2.00 -8.84
N ARG A 92 -0.72 -2.93 -8.60
CA ARG A 92 0.25 -2.82 -7.50
C ARG A 92 1.06 -1.53 -7.60
N GLN A 93 1.52 -1.17 -8.79
CA GLN A 93 2.33 0.04 -9.00
C GLN A 93 1.53 1.31 -8.69
N VAL A 94 0.27 1.38 -9.12
CA VAL A 94 -0.63 2.51 -8.83
C VAL A 94 -0.90 2.62 -7.33
N LEU A 95 -1.24 1.52 -6.65
CA LEU A 95 -1.46 1.51 -5.20
C LEU A 95 -0.22 1.95 -4.43
N THR A 96 0.95 1.47 -4.85
CA THR A 96 2.24 1.83 -4.24
C THR A 96 2.56 3.31 -4.43
N TYR A 97 2.35 3.84 -5.63
CA TYR A 97 2.53 5.25 -5.92
C TYR A 97 1.64 6.14 -5.05
N ILE A 98 0.33 5.83 -4.98
CA ILE A 98 -0.63 6.56 -4.14
C ILE A 98 -0.19 6.50 -2.67
N ARG A 99 0.23 5.33 -2.17
CA ARG A 99 0.75 5.16 -0.81
C ARG A 99 1.94 6.08 -0.55
N ILE A 100 2.93 6.12 -1.45
CA ILE A 100 4.15 6.93 -1.27
C ILE A 100 3.79 8.41 -1.20
N ILE A 101 3.01 8.91 -2.15
CA ILE A 101 2.61 10.33 -2.18
C ILE A 101 1.81 10.69 -0.94
N TYR A 102 0.81 9.88 -0.58
CA TYR A 102 -0.04 10.18 0.57
C TYR A 102 0.74 10.18 1.88
N THR A 103 1.66 9.23 2.05
CA THR A 103 2.54 9.14 3.22
C THR A 103 3.45 10.36 3.29
N SER A 104 4.11 10.73 2.19
CA SER A 104 5.00 11.90 2.14
C SER A 104 4.25 13.20 2.42
N ALA A 105 3.10 13.42 1.77
CA ALA A 105 2.29 14.62 1.97
C ALA A 105 1.79 14.74 3.42
N THR A 106 1.33 13.63 4.01
CA THR A 106 0.88 13.61 5.40
C THR A 106 2.03 13.88 6.36
N THR A 107 3.19 13.24 6.15
CA THR A 107 4.39 13.46 6.97
C THR A 107 4.85 14.92 6.93
N GLN A 108 4.96 15.52 5.75
CA GLN A 108 5.37 16.92 5.61
C GLN A 108 4.38 17.88 6.27
N ARG A 109 3.07 17.64 6.11
CA ARG A 109 2.04 18.43 6.79
C ARG A 109 2.16 18.33 8.31
N LEU A 110 2.42 17.14 8.85
CA LEU A 110 2.61 16.96 10.29
C LEU A 110 3.87 17.67 10.78
N ILE A 111 4.98 17.55 10.07
CA ILE A 111 6.22 18.26 10.39
C ILE A 111 5.97 19.77 10.44
N GLN A 112 5.30 20.33 9.43
CA GLN A 112 4.96 21.75 9.40
C GLN A 112 4.08 22.16 10.59
N LEU A 113 3.03 21.38 10.89
CA LEU A 113 2.16 21.65 12.04
C LEU A 113 2.90 21.60 13.37
N GLN A 114 3.81 20.64 13.56
CA GLN A 114 4.60 20.53 14.78
C GLN A 114 5.61 21.66 14.89
N ARG A 115 6.30 22.03 13.81
CA ARG A 115 7.21 23.19 13.77
C ARG A 115 6.47 24.48 14.12
N ASN A 116 5.31 24.73 13.54
CA ASN A 116 4.50 25.92 13.84
C ASN A 116 4.05 25.95 15.31
N LYS A 117 3.63 24.80 15.87
CA LYS A 117 3.27 24.69 17.29
C LYS A 117 4.47 24.93 18.21
N LEU A 118 5.63 24.36 17.88
CA LEU A 118 6.85 24.53 18.66
C LEU A 118 7.32 25.98 18.63
N PHE A 119 7.35 26.60 17.46
CA PHE A 119 7.72 27.99 17.29
C PHE A 119 6.76 28.94 18.02
N GLY A 120 5.44 28.70 17.91
CA GLY A 120 4.44 29.49 18.65
C GLY A 120 4.59 29.34 20.17
N LYS A 121 4.93 28.14 20.68
CA LYS A 121 5.22 27.94 22.11
C LYS A 121 6.52 28.60 22.54
N TYR A 122 7.55 28.56 21.69
CA TYR A 122 8.81 29.23 21.94
C TYR A 122 8.60 30.74 22.06
N LEU A 123 7.88 31.38 21.12
CA LEU A 123 7.60 32.82 21.16
C LEU A 123 6.85 33.29 22.42
N ASN A 124 6.04 32.40 23.01
CA ASN A 124 5.28 32.70 24.23
C ASN A 124 5.98 32.19 25.51
N ALA A 125 7.23 31.72 25.41
CA ALA A 125 7.99 31.29 26.57
C ALA A 125 8.47 32.49 27.39
N ASN A 126 8.82 32.25 28.66
CA ASN A 126 9.37 33.29 29.51
C ASN A 126 10.82 33.63 29.09
N THR A 127 11.26 34.86 29.38
CA THR A 127 12.62 35.33 29.09
C THR A 127 13.70 34.43 29.68
N SER A 128 13.47 33.87 30.88
CA SER A 128 14.40 32.91 31.49
C SER A 128 14.58 31.60 30.70
N TYR A 129 13.61 31.20 29.88
CA TYR A 129 13.75 30.08 28.95
C TYR A 129 14.46 30.52 27.66
N HIS A 130 14.19 31.73 27.17
CA HIS A 130 14.91 32.30 26.03
C HIS A 130 16.41 32.46 26.30
N ASP A 131 16.78 32.95 27.48
CA ASP A 131 18.18 33.19 27.87
C ASP A 131 18.97 31.89 28.06
N LYS A 132 18.28 30.79 28.44
CA LYS A 132 18.90 29.47 28.66
C LYS A 132 18.95 28.61 27.40
N THR A 133 18.26 28.98 26.34
CA THR A 133 18.15 28.16 25.13
C THR A 133 18.91 28.85 23.99
N PRO A 134 20.12 28.38 23.63
CA PRO A 134 20.85 28.92 22.49
C PRO A 134 20.02 28.78 21.22
N VAL A 135 20.06 29.79 20.35
CA VAL A 135 19.29 29.82 19.09
C VAL A 135 19.56 28.57 18.24
N GLY A 136 20.78 28.02 18.29
CA GLY A 136 21.17 26.80 17.58
C GLY A 136 20.51 25.51 18.06
N ASN A 137 19.88 25.48 19.24
CA ASN A 137 19.17 24.29 19.75
C ASN A 137 17.68 24.22 19.31
N LEU A 138 17.18 25.25 18.62
CA LEU A 138 15.78 25.35 18.18
C LEU A 138 15.58 25.15 16.67
N VAL A 139 16.66 25.09 15.88
CA VAL A 139 16.64 25.00 14.41
C VAL A 139 16.59 23.55 13.93
#